data_AF-A0A661XJW6-F1
#
_entry.id   AF-A0A661XJW6-F1
#
_cell.length_a   1.000
_cell.length_b   1.000
_cell.length_c   1.000
_cell.angle_alpha   90.00
_cell.angle_beta   90.00
_cell.angle_gamma   90.00
#
_symmetry.space_group_name_H-M   'P 1'
#
loop_
_entity.id
_entity.type
_entity.pdbx_description
1 polymer ?
#
loop_
_entity_poly.entity_id
_entity_poly.type
_entity_poly.pdbx_seq_one_letter_code
_entity_poly.pdbx_strand_id
1 'polypeptide(L)'
;MHKLLVLFFLFASFVMASSQPPRLLNPSFEGEPRDATMPRGWYQCEKGTTPDILPGPWGVYLEADAGETYLGLITRENGSWESIGQRLSKPMEKDECYYITVSLAHSDAYMGYDRPVKLRIWGGKSKCARTQLLGESPRIENSDWESYSFDFTASEKMKYLIIEAHHSDSTYSHQGNILVDNISAIHKCGRTELVLSKD
;
A
#
# COMPACT_ATOMS: atom_id res chain seq x y z
N MET A 1 -10.38 -16.15 -69.87
CA MET A 1 -11.05 -16.55 -68.61
C MET A 1 -10.19 -16.11 -67.44
N HIS A 2 -10.73 -15.14 -66.69
CA HIS A 2 -10.50 -14.77 -65.28
C HIS A 2 -9.06 -14.72 -64.73
N LYS A 3 -8.53 -13.49 -64.62
CA LYS A 3 -7.42 -13.12 -63.71
C LYS A 3 -7.93 -13.24 -62.27
N LEU A 4 -7.34 -14.16 -61.49
CA LEU A 4 -7.66 -14.34 -60.08
C LEU A 4 -6.88 -13.31 -59.25
N LEU A 5 -7.56 -12.26 -58.81
CA LEU A 5 -7.02 -11.26 -57.90
C LEU A 5 -7.15 -11.80 -56.46
N VAL A 6 -6.06 -12.30 -55.88
CA VAL A 6 -6.02 -12.73 -54.48
C VAL A 6 -5.83 -11.50 -53.61
N LEU A 7 -6.91 -11.03 -52.98
CA LEU A 7 -6.88 -9.93 -52.02
C LEU A 7 -6.52 -10.50 -50.64
N PHE A 8 -5.27 -10.31 -50.20
CA PHE A 8 -4.80 -10.70 -48.87
C PHE A 8 -5.30 -9.65 -47.85
N PHE A 9 -6.42 -9.93 -47.18
CA PHE A 9 -6.95 -9.07 -46.13
C PHE A 9 -6.08 -9.23 -44.86
N LEU A 10 -5.11 -8.34 -44.67
CA LEU A 10 -4.35 -8.20 -43.42
C LEU A 10 -5.30 -7.66 -42.34
N PHE A 11 -5.88 -8.55 -41.55
CA PHE A 11 -6.62 -8.22 -40.34
C PHE A 11 -5.61 -7.70 -39.30
N ALA A 12 -5.36 -6.39 -39.30
CA ALA A 12 -4.56 -5.74 -38.28
C ALA A 12 -5.36 -5.73 -36.97
N SER A 13 -5.17 -6.76 -36.15
CA SER A 13 -5.68 -6.80 -34.78
C SER A 13 -5.06 -5.65 -33.99
N PHE A 14 -5.80 -4.55 -33.85
CA PHE A 14 -5.42 -3.43 -32.99
C PHE A 14 -5.49 -3.92 -31.54
N VAL A 15 -4.37 -4.46 -31.02
CA VAL A 15 -4.25 -4.80 -29.61
C VAL A 15 -4.20 -3.48 -28.85
N MET A 16 -5.34 -3.07 -28.30
CA MET A 16 -5.40 -1.99 -27.32
C MET A 16 -4.62 -2.45 -26.09
N ALA A 17 -3.36 -2.04 -25.98
CA ALA A 17 -2.56 -2.25 -24.78
C ALA A 17 -3.16 -1.43 -23.64
N SER A 18 -4.05 -2.04 -22.86
CA SER A 18 -4.47 -1.45 -21.58
C SER A 18 -3.24 -1.35 -20.68
N SER A 19 -2.89 -0.13 -20.29
CA SER A 19 -1.78 0.10 -19.37
C SER A 19 -2.20 -0.39 -17.97
N GLN A 20 -1.89 -1.65 -17.67
CA GLN A 20 -2.20 -2.30 -16.38
C GLN A 20 -1.65 -1.46 -15.22
N PRO A 21 -2.40 -1.13 -14.16
CA PRO A 21 -1.93 -0.27 -13.06
C PRO A 21 -0.63 -0.78 -12.42
N PRO A 22 0.20 0.08 -11.80
CA PRO A 22 1.25 -0.39 -10.89
C PRO A 22 0.68 -1.35 -9.84
N ARG A 23 1.35 -2.47 -9.61
CA ARG A 23 0.88 -3.51 -8.68
C ARG A 23 1.93 -3.80 -7.62
N LEU A 24 1.45 -4.17 -6.44
CA LEU A 24 2.20 -4.77 -5.34
C LEU A 24 2.14 -6.30 -5.46
N LEU A 25 3.17 -6.99 -4.97
CA LEU A 25 3.09 -8.41 -4.67
C LEU A 25 2.63 -8.56 -3.22
N ASN A 26 1.75 -9.53 -3.00
CA ASN A 26 1.20 -9.83 -1.67
C ASN A 26 0.64 -8.61 -0.93
N PRO A 27 -0.35 -7.89 -1.50
CA PRO A 27 -0.89 -6.67 -0.90
C PRO A 27 -1.75 -6.90 0.36
N SER A 28 -2.21 -8.13 0.58
CA SER A 28 -2.90 -8.57 1.81
C SER A 28 -1.96 -9.32 2.76
N PHE A 29 -0.64 -9.30 2.52
CA PHE A 29 0.36 -9.83 3.45
C PHE A 29 0.25 -11.33 3.80
N GLU A 30 -0.44 -12.10 2.97
CA GLU A 30 -0.61 -13.55 3.09
C GLU A 30 0.68 -14.31 3.41
N GLY A 31 0.60 -15.17 4.43
CA GLY A 31 1.69 -16.00 4.90
C GLY A 31 1.29 -16.90 6.07
N GLU A 32 2.26 -17.55 6.70
CA GLU A 32 2.04 -18.26 7.96
C GLU A 32 2.07 -17.26 9.12
N PRO A 33 1.05 -17.23 9.99
CA PRO A 33 1.06 -16.36 11.17
C PRO A 33 2.30 -16.57 12.03
N ARG A 34 3.07 -15.50 12.23
CA ARG A 34 4.33 -15.54 12.99
C ARG A 34 4.79 -14.13 13.34
N ASP A 35 5.40 -14.01 14.51
CA ASP A 35 6.08 -12.79 14.91
C ASP A 35 7.40 -12.59 14.16
N ALA A 36 7.88 -11.35 14.14
CA ALA A 36 9.16 -10.91 13.58
C ALA A 36 9.45 -11.46 12.17
N THR A 37 8.44 -11.49 11.32
CA THR A 37 8.46 -12.12 10.01
C THR A 37 8.02 -11.16 8.91
N MET A 38 8.91 -10.94 7.94
CA MET A 38 8.61 -10.16 6.75
C MET A 38 7.66 -10.91 5.80
N PRO A 39 6.52 -10.33 5.40
CA PRO A 39 5.67 -10.90 4.36
C PRO A 39 6.41 -11.04 3.03
N ARG A 40 6.08 -12.09 2.27
CA ARG A 40 6.74 -12.36 0.99
C ARG A 40 6.57 -11.18 0.03
N GLY A 41 7.66 -10.76 -0.61
CA GLY A 41 7.67 -9.66 -1.58
C GLY A 41 7.98 -8.29 -0.96
N TRP A 42 7.95 -8.18 0.37
CA TRP A 42 8.29 -6.96 1.10
C TRP A 42 9.70 -7.05 1.68
N TYR A 43 10.27 -5.89 2.03
CA TYR A 43 11.56 -5.79 2.69
C TYR A 43 11.59 -4.67 3.71
N GLN A 44 12.49 -4.78 4.67
CA GLN A 44 12.75 -3.77 5.69
C GLN A 44 13.25 -2.45 5.10
N CYS A 45 12.70 -1.33 5.59
CA CYS A 45 13.14 0.03 5.27
C CYS A 45 13.57 0.88 6.45
N GLU A 46 13.23 0.49 7.69
CA GLU A 46 13.75 1.14 8.90
C GLU A 46 14.52 0.16 9.77
N LYS A 47 15.60 0.61 10.42
CA LYS A 47 16.40 -0.27 11.29
C LYS A 47 15.52 -0.76 12.46
N GLY A 48 15.57 -2.07 12.73
CA GLY A 48 14.76 -2.69 13.77
C GLY A 48 13.31 -2.97 13.36
N THR A 49 12.99 -2.95 12.05
CA THR A 49 11.70 -3.43 11.56
C THR A 49 11.65 -4.96 11.64
N THR A 50 10.72 -5.46 12.43
CA THR A 50 10.41 -6.87 12.67
C THR A 50 8.89 -7.02 12.66
N PRO A 51 8.24 -6.84 11.51
CA PRO A 51 6.78 -6.85 11.43
C PRO A 51 6.25 -8.23 11.81
N ASP A 52 4.98 -8.31 12.18
CA ASP A 52 4.33 -9.58 12.45
C ASP A 52 3.35 -9.91 11.33
N ILE A 53 3.22 -11.21 11.02
CA ILE A 53 2.11 -11.76 10.25
C ILE A 53 1.08 -12.25 11.27
N LEU A 54 -0.07 -11.59 11.28
CA LEU A 54 -1.17 -11.78 12.22
C LEU A 54 -2.38 -12.36 11.46
N PRO A 55 -3.41 -12.92 12.12
CA PRO A 55 -3.66 -13.01 13.57
C PRO A 55 -2.94 -14.18 14.26
N GLY A 56 -2.93 -14.19 15.59
CA GLY A 56 -2.46 -15.30 16.43
C GLY A 56 -1.34 -14.90 17.39
N PRO A 57 -0.17 -14.47 16.89
CA PRO A 57 0.91 -13.96 17.73
C PRO A 57 0.41 -12.86 18.67
N TRP A 58 1.00 -12.80 19.87
CA TRP A 58 0.79 -11.72 20.82
C TRP A 58 -0.66 -11.50 21.30
N GLY A 59 -1.55 -12.45 21.06
CA GLY A 59 -2.96 -12.33 21.46
C GLY A 59 -3.81 -11.44 20.56
N VAL A 60 -3.34 -11.13 19.34
CA VAL A 60 -4.13 -10.40 18.35
C VAL A 60 -4.98 -11.39 17.55
N TYR A 61 -6.31 -11.29 17.64
CA TYR A 61 -7.24 -12.27 17.07
C TYR A 61 -8.32 -11.69 16.14
N LEU A 62 -8.14 -10.44 15.70
CA LEU A 62 -9.01 -9.88 14.66
C LEU A 62 -8.90 -10.75 13.41
N GLU A 63 -10.02 -11.18 12.82
CA GLU A 63 -10.01 -11.94 11.56
C GLU A 63 -9.54 -11.02 10.42
N ALA A 64 -8.84 -11.55 9.41
CA ALA A 64 -8.33 -10.76 8.30
C ALA A 64 -9.47 -10.10 7.48
N ASP A 65 -9.21 -8.90 6.95
CA ASP A 65 -10.16 -8.23 6.04
C ASP A 65 -10.16 -8.91 4.66
N ALA A 66 -8.98 -9.36 4.23
CA ALA A 66 -8.80 -10.10 2.99
C ALA A 66 -7.85 -11.27 3.15
N GLY A 67 -8.30 -12.47 2.78
CA GLY A 67 -7.48 -13.68 2.91
C GLY A 67 -7.52 -14.20 4.34
N GLU A 68 -6.37 -14.64 4.84
CA GLU A 68 -6.27 -15.33 6.14
C GLU A 68 -5.34 -14.60 7.11
N THR A 69 -4.45 -13.73 6.62
CA THR A 69 -3.46 -13.04 7.45
C THR A 69 -3.27 -11.60 7.03
N TYR A 70 -2.69 -10.80 7.91
CA TYR A 70 -2.45 -9.38 7.69
C TYR A 70 -1.18 -8.93 8.41
N LEU A 71 -0.78 -7.69 8.15
CA LEU A 71 0.45 -7.12 8.71
C LEU A 71 0.18 -6.40 10.03
N GLY A 72 1.01 -6.68 11.04
CA GLY A 72 1.19 -5.84 12.21
C GLY A 72 2.47 -5.00 12.10
N LEU A 73 2.36 -3.69 12.35
CA LEU A 73 3.51 -2.80 12.51
C LEU A 73 3.43 -2.07 13.84
N ILE A 74 4.59 -1.86 14.47
CA ILE A 74 4.68 -1.18 15.76
C ILE A 74 5.51 0.11 15.75
N THR A 75 5.22 0.98 16.70
CA THR A 75 6.09 2.07 17.15
C THR A 75 6.63 1.79 18.54
N ARG A 76 7.74 2.41 18.94
CA ARG A 76 8.41 2.15 20.22
C ARG A 76 8.58 3.43 21.04
N GLU A 77 8.72 3.27 22.36
CA GLU A 77 8.98 4.36 23.31
C GLU A 77 10.27 5.14 23.01
N ASN A 78 11.29 4.47 22.46
CA ASN A 78 12.54 5.14 22.08
C ASN A 78 12.46 5.97 20.78
N GLY A 79 11.25 6.12 20.22
CA GLY A 79 11.02 6.91 19.01
C GLY A 79 11.29 6.17 17.70
N SER A 80 11.72 4.91 17.74
CA SER A 80 11.80 4.08 16.53
C SER A 80 10.44 3.53 16.12
N TRP A 81 10.32 3.15 14.84
CA TRP A 81 9.12 2.60 14.25
C TRP A 81 9.47 1.52 13.23
N GLU A 82 8.46 0.83 12.73
CA GLU A 82 8.60 -0.16 11.69
C GLU A 82 8.19 0.36 10.32
N SER A 83 8.97 0.00 9.32
CA SER A 83 8.76 0.41 7.94
C SER A 83 9.15 -0.71 6.99
N ILE A 84 8.22 -1.05 6.09
CA ILE A 84 8.44 -2.03 5.03
C ILE A 84 8.21 -1.40 3.67
N GLY A 85 8.89 -1.90 2.66
CA GLY A 85 8.72 -1.42 1.30
C GLY A 85 8.82 -2.53 0.27
N GLN A 86 8.41 -2.18 -0.95
CA GLN A 86 8.44 -3.09 -2.08
C GLN A 86 8.67 -2.31 -3.39
N ARG A 87 9.28 -2.98 -4.37
CA ARG A 87 9.36 -2.48 -5.75
C ARG A 87 8.04 -2.73 -6.48
N LEU A 88 7.50 -1.69 -7.10
CA LEU A 88 6.30 -1.81 -7.92
C LEU A 88 6.57 -2.61 -9.20
N SER A 89 5.57 -3.33 -9.70
CA SER A 89 5.65 -4.05 -10.98
C SER A 89 6.05 -3.14 -12.14
N LYS A 90 5.55 -1.90 -12.12
CA LYS A 90 5.95 -0.78 -12.96
C LYS A 90 5.89 0.52 -12.15
N PRO A 91 6.63 1.56 -12.53
CA PRO A 91 6.64 2.82 -11.79
C PRO A 91 5.31 3.57 -11.87
N MET A 92 5.02 4.36 -10.83
CA MET A 92 4.10 5.49 -10.92
C MET A 92 4.82 6.61 -11.68
N GLU A 93 4.21 7.08 -12.75
CA GLU A 93 4.77 8.13 -13.59
C GLU A 93 4.54 9.52 -13.00
N LYS A 94 5.49 10.42 -13.23
CA LYS A 94 5.44 11.82 -12.81
C LYS A 94 4.20 12.53 -13.39
N ASP A 95 3.64 13.46 -12.62
CA ASP A 95 2.50 14.32 -12.95
C ASP A 95 1.19 13.55 -13.24
N GLU A 96 1.14 12.27 -12.90
CA GLU A 96 -0.06 11.44 -12.97
C GLU A 96 -0.70 11.31 -11.59
N CYS A 97 -2.03 11.37 -11.55
CA CYS A 97 -2.82 11.17 -10.34
C CYS A 97 -3.10 9.69 -10.14
N TYR A 98 -2.91 9.23 -8.91
CA TYR A 98 -3.20 7.87 -8.47
C TYR A 98 -4.05 7.88 -7.19
N TYR A 99 -4.72 6.76 -6.94
CA TYR A 99 -5.28 6.47 -5.64
C TYR A 99 -5.04 5.01 -5.25
N ILE A 100 -5.00 4.78 -3.94
CA ILE A 100 -4.93 3.47 -3.29
C ILE A 100 -5.89 3.45 -2.11
N THR A 101 -6.38 2.27 -1.78
CA THR A 101 -7.13 2.01 -0.55
C THR A 101 -6.41 0.99 0.30
N VAL A 102 -6.54 1.10 1.62
CA VAL A 102 -5.93 0.21 2.60
C VAL A 102 -6.91 -0.01 3.73
N SER A 103 -7.09 -1.27 4.16
CA SER A 103 -7.85 -1.60 5.34
C SER A 103 -6.96 -1.45 6.58
N LEU A 104 -7.40 -0.65 7.55
CA LEU A 104 -6.66 -0.35 8.77
C LEU A 104 -7.51 -0.61 9.99
N ALA A 105 -6.86 -1.16 11.02
CA ALA A 105 -7.43 -1.37 12.34
C ALA A 105 -6.36 -1.22 13.42
N HIS A 106 -6.78 -1.27 14.67
CA HIS A 106 -5.95 -1.20 15.86
C HIS A 106 -6.27 -2.33 16.83
N SER A 107 -5.27 -2.81 17.57
CA SER A 107 -5.45 -3.84 18.60
C SER A 107 -5.03 -3.35 19.99
N ASP A 108 -5.93 -3.43 20.96
CA ASP A 108 -5.61 -3.21 22.38
C ASP A 108 -4.81 -4.37 23.00
N ALA A 109 -4.75 -5.52 22.33
CA ALA A 109 -4.19 -6.76 22.88
C ALA A 109 -2.71 -7.00 22.52
N TYR A 110 -2.09 -6.14 21.72
CA TYR A 110 -0.78 -6.37 21.10
C TYR A 110 0.40 -6.18 22.08
N MET A 111 0.46 -6.99 23.14
CA MET A 111 1.53 -7.06 24.15
C MET A 111 2.20 -5.73 24.52
N GLY A 112 1.42 -4.75 24.99
CA GLY A 112 1.95 -3.46 25.45
C GLY A 112 2.23 -2.44 24.34
N TYR A 113 2.02 -2.81 23.07
CA TYR A 113 1.93 -1.88 21.94
C TYR A 113 0.49 -1.39 21.74
N ASP A 114 -0.24 -1.13 22.81
CA ASP A 114 -1.69 -0.90 22.84
C ASP A 114 -2.14 0.52 22.46
N ARG A 115 -1.20 1.42 22.11
CA ARG A 115 -1.57 2.78 21.73
C ARG A 115 -1.76 2.92 20.23
N PRO A 116 -2.81 3.63 19.78
CA PRO A 116 -2.99 3.81 18.36
C PRO A 116 -1.98 4.80 17.74
N VAL A 117 -1.69 4.56 16.47
CA VAL A 117 -0.69 5.28 15.66
C VAL A 117 -1.28 5.60 14.28
N LYS A 118 -0.47 6.19 13.40
CA LYS A 118 -0.86 6.49 12.01
C LYS A 118 -0.14 5.56 11.04
N LEU A 119 -0.73 5.34 9.87
CA LEU A 119 -0.03 4.85 8.69
C LEU A 119 0.55 6.04 7.92
N ARG A 120 1.79 5.90 7.44
CA ARG A 120 2.32 6.72 6.33
C ARG A 120 2.63 5.86 5.13
N ILE A 121 2.31 6.38 3.95
CA ILE A 121 2.62 5.77 2.67
C ILE A 121 3.54 6.69 1.89
N TRP A 122 4.70 6.19 1.47
CA TRP A 122 5.70 6.92 0.71
C TRP A 122 5.94 6.31 -0.67
N GLY A 123 6.20 7.19 -1.64
CA GLY A 123 6.72 6.85 -2.95
C GLY A 123 8.23 7.04 -2.97
N GLY A 124 8.95 6.09 -3.57
CA GLY A 124 10.41 6.11 -3.65
C GLY A 124 10.96 5.96 -5.06
N LYS A 125 12.00 6.73 -5.39
CA LYS A 125 12.80 6.53 -6.62
C LYS A 125 13.74 5.32 -6.55
N SER A 126 14.27 5.04 -5.36
CA SER A 126 15.18 3.93 -5.04
C SER A 126 14.66 3.16 -3.82
N LYS A 127 15.24 1.98 -3.57
CA LYS A 127 14.86 1.11 -2.44
C LYS A 127 14.91 1.90 -1.13
N CYS A 128 13.80 1.94 -0.41
CA CYS A 128 13.61 2.65 0.87
C CYS A 128 13.79 4.17 0.86
N ALA A 129 13.89 4.80 -0.32
CA ALA A 129 13.87 6.25 -0.40
C ALA A 129 12.46 6.78 -0.15
N ARG A 130 12.31 7.69 0.81
CA ARG A 130 11.07 8.42 1.11
C ARG A 130 11.01 9.70 0.27
N THR A 131 10.85 9.55 -1.05
CA THR A 131 10.92 10.66 -2.00
C THR A 131 9.70 11.58 -1.90
N GLN A 132 8.50 11.02 -1.74
CA GLN A 132 7.26 11.78 -1.60
C GLN A 132 6.32 11.09 -0.61
N LEU A 133 5.75 11.84 0.33
CA LEU A 133 4.64 11.35 1.15
C LEU A 133 3.39 11.32 0.26
N LEU A 134 2.85 10.12 0.07
CA LEU A 134 1.67 9.87 -0.77
C LEU A 134 0.39 9.97 0.04
N GLY A 135 0.45 9.66 1.33
CA GLY A 135 -0.69 9.73 2.23
C GLY A 135 -0.28 9.48 3.66
N GLU A 136 -1.05 10.05 4.58
CA GLU A 136 -0.97 9.79 6.01
C GLU A 136 -2.40 9.60 6.52
N SER A 137 -2.63 8.54 7.29
CA SER A 137 -3.93 8.29 7.89
C SER A 137 -4.17 9.21 9.10
N PRO A 138 -5.44 9.40 9.54
CA PRO A 138 -5.67 9.82 10.92
C PRO A 138 -5.09 8.78 11.89
N ARG A 139 -5.14 9.10 13.18
CA ARG A 139 -4.86 8.10 14.21
C ARG A 139 -5.92 6.99 14.12
N ILE A 140 -5.47 5.74 13.94
CA ILE A 140 -6.36 4.59 13.75
C ILE A 140 -6.75 4.05 15.11
N GLU A 141 -7.96 4.34 15.57
CA GLU A 141 -8.46 3.90 16.90
C GLU A 141 -9.53 2.80 16.79
N ASN A 142 -10.01 2.53 15.57
CA ASN A 142 -11.02 1.51 15.30
C ASN A 142 -10.44 0.10 15.49
N SER A 143 -11.14 -0.72 16.28
CA SER A 143 -10.78 -2.12 16.51
C SER A 143 -11.20 -3.05 15.36
N ASP A 144 -12.22 -2.65 14.60
CA ASP A 144 -12.69 -3.35 13.40
C ASP A 144 -12.04 -2.74 12.14
N TRP A 145 -12.00 -3.49 11.04
CA TRP A 145 -11.43 -2.99 9.77
C TRP A 145 -12.24 -1.83 9.19
N GLU A 146 -11.53 -0.75 8.86
CA GLU A 146 -12.05 0.35 8.07
C GLU A 146 -11.16 0.61 6.85
N SER A 147 -11.77 0.90 5.70
CA SER A 147 -11.05 1.18 4.46
C SER A 147 -10.74 2.66 4.32
N TYR A 148 -9.45 2.99 4.20
CA TYR A 148 -8.94 4.34 4.02
C TYR A 148 -8.46 4.55 2.58
N SER A 149 -8.81 5.69 1.97
CA SER A 149 -8.38 6.05 0.61
C SER A 149 -7.33 7.15 0.64
N PHE A 150 -6.28 6.99 -0.18
CA PHE A 150 -5.21 7.96 -0.35
C PHE A 150 -5.07 8.28 -1.84
N ASP A 151 -5.43 9.50 -2.24
CA ASP A 151 -5.18 10.04 -3.57
C ASP A 151 -3.97 10.99 -3.56
N PHE A 152 -3.17 10.91 -4.62
CA PHE A 152 -1.96 11.72 -4.75
C PHE A 152 -1.58 11.91 -6.21
N THR A 153 -0.94 13.04 -6.49
CA THR A 153 -0.22 13.24 -7.76
C THR A 153 1.25 12.93 -7.56
N ALA A 154 1.80 12.00 -8.34
CA ALA A 154 3.21 11.66 -8.23
C ALA A 154 4.09 12.83 -8.71
N SER A 155 4.88 13.43 -7.83
CA SER A 155 5.74 14.57 -8.16
C SER A 155 6.91 14.19 -9.06
N GLU A 156 7.27 12.90 -9.06
CA GLU A 156 8.34 12.30 -9.84
C GLU A 156 8.03 10.84 -10.15
N LYS A 157 8.86 10.22 -11.00
CA LYS A 157 8.75 8.79 -11.32
C LYS A 157 9.14 7.93 -10.10
N MET A 158 8.15 7.27 -9.49
CA MET A 158 8.34 6.42 -8.30
C MET A 158 8.35 4.95 -8.67
N LYS A 159 9.36 4.20 -8.21
CA LYS A 159 9.53 2.77 -8.49
C LYS A 159 9.20 1.88 -7.29
N TYR A 160 9.05 2.49 -6.12
CA TYR A 160 8.90 1.81 -4.84
C TYR A 160 7.75 2.41 -4.04
N LEU A 161 7.07 1.58 -3.27
CA LEU A 161 6.13 1.97 -2.23
C LEU A 161 6.73 1.57 -0.88
N ILE A 162 6.58 2.43 0.11
CA ILE A 162 6.98 2.19 1.50
C ILE A 162 5.76 2.48 2.37
N ILE A 163 5.47 1.60 3.31
CA ILE A 163 4.49 1.82 4.37
C ILE A 163 5.20 1.80 5.71
N GLU A 164 4.79 2.65 6.63
CA GLU A 164 5.37 2.71 7.96
C GLU A 164 4.33 3.08 9.01
N ALA A 165 4.48 2.50 10.19
CA ALA A 165 3.83 3.01 11.38
C ALA A 165 4.49 4.33 11.77
N HIS A 166 3.70 5.31 12.20
CA HIS A 166 4.22 6.61 12.60
C HIS A 166 3.52 7.09 13.87
N HIS A 167 4.30 7.59 14.83
CA HIS A 167 3.77 8.18 16.06
C HIS A 167 2.76 9.30 15.72
N SER A 168 1.68 9.43 16.49
CA SER A 168 0.74 10.55 16.32
C SER A 168 1.43 11.91 16.46
N ASP A 169 0.74 13.01 16.11
CA ASP A 169 1.29 14.38 16.17
C ASP A 169 1.68 14.87 17.59
N SER A 170 1.59 14.01 18.59
CA SER A 170 2.16 14.23 19.91
C SER A 170 3.69 14.22 19.85
N THR A 171 4.34 15.15 20.54
CA THR A 171 5.80 15.21 20.71
C THR A 171 6.41 13.99 21.41
N TYR A 172 5.58 13.02 21.82
CA TYR A 172 5.96 11.86 22.61
C TYR A 172 5.91 10.60 21.76
N SER A 173 7.01 9.87 21.79
CA SER A 173 7.07 8.50 21.29
C SER A 173 6.42 7.54 22.29
N HIS A 174 5.82 6.47 21.77
CA HIS A 174 5.14 5.46 22.59
C HIS A 174 5.14 4.11 21.88
N GLN A 175 4.93 3.06 22.68
CA GLN A 175 4.61 1.72 22.18
C GLN A 175 3.20 1.73 21.61
N GLY A 176 3.08 1.47 20.32
CA GLY A 176 1.80 1.49 19.63
C GLY A 176 1.78 0.56 18.44
N ASN A 177 0.59 0.27 17.92
CA ASN A 177 0.42 -0.63 16.78
C ASN A 177 -0.60 -0.11 15.77
N ILE A 178 -0.43 -0.59 14.54
CA ILE A 178 -1.39 -0.51 13.47
C ILE A 178 -1.46 -1.86 12.74
N LEU A 179 -2.68 -2.30 12.46
CA LEU A 179 -2.95 -3.47 11.63
C LEU A 179 -3.25 -3.00 10.21
N VAL A 180 -2.67 -3.68 9.22
CA VAL A 180 -2.74 -3.29 7.82
C VAL A 180 -3.09 -4.49 6.96
N ASP A 181 -4.12 -4.36 6.14
CA ASP A 181 -4.55 -5.41 5.22
C ASP A 181 -5.11 -4.81 3.91
N ASN A 182 -5.31 -5.68 2.92
CA ASN A 182 -6.11 -5.45 1.73
C ASN A 182 -5.74 -4.15 0.97
N ILE A 183 -4.44 -3.97 0.70
CA ILE A 183 -4.01 -2.83 -0.12
C ILE A 183 -4.52 -3.03 -1.55
N SER A 184 -5.34 -2.11 -2.05
CA SER A 184 -5.83 -2.22 -3.43
C SER A 184 -4.73 -2.02 -4.46
N ALA A 185 -5.05 -2.27 -5.74
CA ALA A 185 -4.16 -1.90 -6.82
C ALA A 185 -3.95 -0.37 -6.86
N ILE A 186 -2.83 0.08 -7.42
CA ILE A 186 -2.57 1.53 -7.55
C ILE A 186 -3.29 2.02 -8.80
N HIS A 187 -4.49 2.55 -8.62
CA HIS A 187 -5.33 3.00 -9.71
C HIS A 187 -4.92 4.41 -10.15
N LYS A 188 -5.06 4.72 -11.44
CA LYS A 188 -5.03 6.12 -11.88
C LYS A 188 -6.35 6.78 -11.49
N CYS A 189 -6.29 8.03 -11.06
CA CYS A 189 -7.50 8.83 -10.90
C CYS A 189 -8.23 8.91 -12.25
N GLY A 190 -9.55 8.80 -12.25
CA GLY A 190 -10.33 9.09 -13.44
C GLY A 190 -10.02 10.51 -13.89
N ARG A 191 -9.76 10.72 -15.19
CA ARG A 191 -9.86 12.06 -15.76
C ARG A 191 -11.32 12.44 -15.66
N THR A 192 -11.70 13.28 -14.70
CA THR A 192 -12.93 14.03 -14.83
C THR A 192 -12.82 14.75 -16.18
N GLU A 193 -13.67 14.40 -17.14
CA GLU A 193 -13.91 15.29 -18.28
C GLU A 193 -14.19 16.65 -17.68
N LEU A 194 -13.44 17.66 -18.10
CA LEU A 194 -13.77 19.05 -17.84
C LEU A 194 -15.24 19.20 -18.24
N VAL A 195 -16.14 19.24 -17.25
CA VAL A 195 -17.50 19.71 -17.48
C VAL A 195 -17.30 21.17 -17.84
N LEU A 196 -17.29 21.42 -19.15
CA LEU A 196 -17.39 22.75 -19.72
C LEU A 196 -18.58 23.40 -19.02
N SER A 197 -18.30 24.36 -18.13
CA SER A 197 -19.28 25.34 -17.74
C SER A 197 -19.75 26.00 -19.03
N LYS A 198 -20.95 25.61 -19.48
CA LYS A 198 -21.67 26.38 -20.48
C LYS A 198 -22.00 27.73 -19.88
N ASP A 199 -21.69 28.75 -20.68
CA ASP A 199 -21.98 30.18 -20.58
C ASP A 199 -23.23 30.56 -19.77
#